data_AF-A0A945P217-F1
#
_entry.id   AF-A0A945P217-F1
#
_cell.length_a   1.000
_cell.length_b   1.000
_cell.length_c   1.000
_cell.angle_alpha   90.00
_cell.angle_beta   90.00
_cell.angle_gamma   90.00
#
_symmetry.space_group_name_H-M   'P 1'
#
loop_
_entity.id
_entity.type
_entity.pdbx_description
1 polymer ?
#
loop_
_entity_poly.entity_id
_entity_poly.type
_entity_poly.pdbx_seq_one_letter_code
_entity_poly.pdbx_strand_id
1 'polypeptide(L)' 'GNVELVDIDDGVVKLRLVGSCASCSSSTMTLKMGIEKALKKAVPMVRCIEAVE' A
#
# COMPACT_ATOMS: atom_id res chain seq x y z
N GLY A 1 -7.15 -9.54 1.73
CA GLY A 1 -7.45 -8.14 1.36
C GLY A 1 -6.92 -7.92 -0.04
N ASN A 2 -7.61 -7.13 -0.84
CA ASN A 2 -7.17 -6.81 -2.19
C ASN A 2 -6.60 -5.39 -2.21
N VAL A 3 -5.61 -5.16 -3.06
CA VAL A 3 -5.04 -3.82 -3.28
C VAL A 3 -4.87 -3.61 -4.77
N GLU A 4 -5.14 -2.40 -5.23
CA GLU A 4 -4.93 -1.98 -6.61
C GLU A 4 -3.85 -0.91 -6.66
N LEU A 5 -2.95 -1.04 -7.64
CA LEU A 5 -1.98 -0.02 -7.95
C LEU A 5 -2.68 1.12 -8.68
N VAL A 6 -2.62 2.32 -8.11
CA VAL A 6 -3.22 3.52 -8.71
C VAL A 6 -2.18 4.31 -9.49
N ASP A 7 -1.02 4.51 -8.88
CA ASP A 7 0.01 5.40 -9.44
C ASP A 7 1.39 5.11 -8.84
N ILE A 8 2.45 5.46 -9.57
CA ILE A 8 3.84 5.43 -9.09
C ILE A 8 4.53 6.70 -9.54
N ASP A 9 4.92 7.54 -8.60
CA ASP A 9 5.59 8.82 -8.86
C ASP A 9 6.77 9.04 -7.90
N ASP A 10 7.96 9.31 -8.43
CA ASP A 10 9.22 9.54 -7.68
C ASP A 10 9.49 8.55 -6.51
N GLY A 11 9.18 7.26 -6.72
CA GLY A 11 9.33 6.22 -5.69
C GLY A 11 8.26 6.24 -4.60
N VAL A 12 7.19 7.03 -4.76
CA VAL A 12 5.95 6.96 -4.01
C VAL A 12 4.97 6.07 -4.77
N VAL A 13 4.55 4.98 -4.14
CA VAL A 13 3.59 4.04 -4.73
C VAL A 13 2.22 4.28 -4.10
N LYS A 14 1.25 4.70 -4.91
CA LYS A 14 -0.13 4.94 -4.47
C LYS A 14 -0.96 3.68 -4.70
N LEU A 15 -1.56 3.19 -3.62
CA LEU A 15 -2.35 1.96 -3.60
C LEU A 15 -3.77 2.24 -3.11
N ARG A 16 -4.76 1.68 -3.77
CA ARG A 16 -6.15 1.67 -3.31
C ARG A 16 -6.43 0.35 -2.61
N LEU A 17 -6.87 0.40 -1.36
CA LEU A 17 -7.27 -0.79 -0.63
C LEU A 17 -8.71 -1.15 -1.00
N VAL A 18 -8.93 -2.35 -1.52
CA VAL A 18 -10.25 -2.82 -1.97
C VAL A 18 -10.74 -4.03 -1.17
N GLY A 19 -12.06 -4.11 -1.01
CA GLY A 19 -12.76 -5.20 -0.30
C GLY A 19 -12.84 -5.00 1.21
N SER A 20 -13.03 -6.10 1.96
CA SER A 20 -13.33 -6.11 3.41
C SER A 20 -12.25 -5.48 4.31
N CYS A 21 -11.06 -5.18 3.75
CA CYS A 21 -9.99 -4.48 4.45
C CYS A 21 -10.17 -2.95 4.46
N ALA A 22 -11.08 -2.39 3.65
CA ALA A 22 -11.39 -0.97 3.64
C ALA A 22 -12.27 -0.54 4.83
N SER A 23 -13.09 -1.45 5.37
CA SER A 23 -14.05 -1.14 6.44
C SER A 23 -13.52 -1.37 7.86
N CYS A 24 -12.27 -1.83 8.01
CA CYS A 24 -11.66 -2.07 9.32
C CYS A 24 -10.40 -1.22 9.45
N SER A 25 -10.56 -0.02 10.02
CA SER A 25 -9.51 1.00 10.18
C SER A 25 -8.28 0.51 10.95
N SER A 26 -8.40 -0.52 11.80
CA SER A 26 -7.27 -1.17 12.46
C SER A 26 -6.43 -2.06 11.53
N SER A 27 -7.05 -2.65 10.50
CA SER A 27 -6.39 -3.56 9.55
C SER A 27 -5.69 -2.80 8.43
N THR A 28 -6.21 -1.64 8.03
CA THR A 28 -5.64 -0.77 6.99
C THR A 28 -4.19 -0.40 7.29
N MET A 29 -3.90 0.01 8.53
CA MET A 29 -2.55 0.42 8.94
C MET A 29 -1.56 -0.76 8.95
N THR A 30 -1.96 -1.91 9.49
CA THR A 30 -1.14 -3.12 9.51
C THR A 30 -0.86 -3.64 8.10
N LEU A 31 -1.88 -3.64 7.23
CA LEU A 31 -1.74 -4.08 5.83
C LEU A 31 -0.79 -3.16 5.06
N LYS A 32 -0.94 -1.83 5.23
CA LYS A 32 -0.04 -0.83 4.65
C LYS A 32 1.41 -1.13 5.03
N MET A 33 1.71 -1.29 6.31
CA MET A 33 3.08 -1.60 6.77
C MET A 33 3.63 -2.91 6.17
N GLY A 34 2.80 -3.96 6.10
CA GLY A 34 3.18 -5.24 5.50
C GLY A 34 3.54 -5.10 4.02
N ILE A 35 2.71 -4.36 3.27
CA ILE A 35 2.91 -4.10 1.85
C ILE A 35 4.15 -3.24 1.62
N GLU A 36 4.37 -2.21 2.43
CA GLU A 36 5.57 -1.35 2.34
C GLU A 36 6.84 -2.18 2.47
N LYS A 37 6.88 -3.04 3.50
CA LYS A 37 8.04 -3.88 3.79
C LYS A 37 8.29 -4.88 2.66
N ALA A 38 7.23 -5.47 2.11
CA ALA A 38 7.33 -6.38 0.98
C ALA A 38 7.83 -5.67 -0.29
N LEU A 39 7.25 -4.50 -0.61
CA LEU A 39 7.64 -3.68 -1.76
C LEU A 39 9.08 -3.20 -1.65
N LYS A 40 9.52 -2.67 -0.50
CA LYS A 40 10.91 -2.25 -0.29
C LYS A 40 11.90 -3.40 -0.43
N LYS A 41 11.50 -4.63 -0.08
CA LYS A 41 12.34 -5.83 -0.23
C LYS A 41 12.43 -6.29 -1.68
N ALA A 42 11.34 -6.22 -2.44
CA ALA A 42 11.31 -6.61 -3.85
C ALA A 42 11.87 -5.52 -4.78
N VAL A 43 11.61 -4.26 -4.44
CA VAL A 43 11.88 -3.07 -5.24
C VAL A 43 12.46 -1.98 -4.31
N PRO A 44 13.79 -1.96 -4.11
CA PRO A 44 14.44 -1.05 -3.17
C PRO A 44 14.36 0.43 -3.55
N MET A 45 13.92 0.77 -4.77
CA MET A 45 13.67 2.16 -5.19
C MET A 45 12.37 2.75 -4.61
N VAL A 46 11.51 1.94 -3.99
CA VAL A 46 10.30 2.44 -3.32
C VAL A 46 10.68 3.18 -2.05
N ARG A 47 10.41 4.48 -2.02
CA ARG A 47 10.66 5.36 -0.86
C ARG A 47 9.49 5.31 0.13
N CYS A 48 8.27 5.36 -0.39
CA CYS A 48 7.05 5.58 0.36
C CYS A 48 5.86 4.85 -0.31
N ILE A 49 4.86 4.47 0.47
CA ILE A 49 3.55 4.10 -0.04
C ILE A 49 2.46 4.98 0.57
N GLU A 50 1.49 5.35 -0.27
CA GLU A 50 0.28 6.05 0.14
C GLU A 50 -0.95 5.19 -0.14
N ALA A 51 -1.86 5.16 0.83
CA ALA A 51 -3.16 4.55 0.64
C ALA A 51 -4.10 5.66 0.18
N VAL A 52 -4.69 5.49 -1.00
CA VAL A 52 -5.66 6.44 -1.58
C VAL A 52 -7.07 5.84 -1.49
N GLU A 53 -8.05 6.70 -1.21
CA GLU A 53 -9.46 6.34 -1.04
C GLU A 53 -10.21 6.12 -2.34
#